data_AF-A0A099ZM09-F1
#
_entry.id   AF-A0A099ZM09-F1
#
_cell.length_a   1.000
_cell.length_b   1.000
_cell.length_c   1.000
_cell.angle_alpha   90.00
_cell.angle_beta   90.00
_cell.angle_gamma   90.00
#
_symmetry.space_group_name_H-M   'P 1'
#
loop_
_entity.id
_entity.type
_entity.pdbx_description
1 polymer ?
#
loop_
_entity_poly.entity_id
_entity_poly.type
_entity_poly.pdbx_seq_one_letter_code
_entity_poly.pdbx_strand_id
1 'polypeptide(L)'
;GAGDMFRAYQDMREANYVGADKYFHARGNYDAAKRGPGGAWAAKVISDAREFWQGGVSGRGAEDTAADQEANKWGRSGGDPNRYRP
;
A
#
# COMPACT_ATOMS: atom_id res chain seq x y z
N GLY A 1 10.55 -6.86 0.62
CA GLY A 1 9.43 -7.06 -0.30
C GLY A 1 8.20 -7.44 0.47
N ALA A 2 7.79 -8.72 0.41
CA ALA A 2 6.58 -9.19 1.08
C ALA A 2 6.53 -8.90 2.60
N GLY A 3 7.64 -9.10 3.32
CA GLY A 3 7.70 -8.76 4.75
C GLY A 3 7.53 -7.28 5.06
N ASP A 4 7.96 -6.38 4.16
CA ASP A 4 7.76 -4.93 4.33
C ASP A 4 6.29 -4.54 4.08
N MET A 5 5.64 -5.17 3.10
CA MET A 5 4.20 -5.02 2.86
C MET A 5 3.37 -5.51 4.06
N PHE A 6 3.74 -6.66 4.63
CA PHE A 6 3.06 -7.20 5.82
C PHE A 6 3.25 -6.30 7.04
N ARG A 7 4.47 -5.81 7.28
CA ARG A 7 4.75 -4.83 8.35
C ARG A 7 3.89 -3.57 8.18
N ALA A 8 3.78 -3.04 6.96
CA ALA A 8 2.95 -1.86 6.72
C ALA A 8 1.47 -2.09 7.05
N TYR A 9 0.94 -3.28 6.75
CA TYR A 9 -0.41 -3.67 7.16
C TYR A 9 -0.55 -3.82 8.68
N GLN A 10 0.43 -4.41 9.37
CA GLN A 10 0.40 -4.52 10.84
C GLN A 10 0.40 -3.15 11.50
N ASP A 11 1.33 -2.27 11.11
CA ASP A 11 1.39 -0.91 11.66
C ASP A 11 0.11 -0.11 11.38
N MET A 12 -0.50 -0.28 10.20
CA MET A 12 -1.79 0.35 9.88
C MET A 12 -2.88 -0.08 10.85
N ARG A 13 -2.93 -1.39 11.17
CA ARG A 13 -3.91 -1.94 12.10
C ARG A 13 -3.65 -1.53 13.54
N GLU A 14 -2.39 -1.50 13.95
CA GLU A 14 -1.98 -1.09 15.28
C GLU A 14 -2.21 0.40 15.52
N ALA A 15 -1.87 1.24 14.53
CA ALA A 15 -2.07 2.68 14.61
C ALA A 15 -3.55 3.05 14.76
N ASN A 16 -4.46 2.27 14.15
CA ASN A 16 -5.91 2.48 14.19
C ASN A 16 -6.30 3.96 13.95
N TYR A 17 -5.60 4.61 13.02
CA TYR A 17 -5.66 6.05 12.80
C TYR A 17 -6.48 6.37 11.54
N VAL A 18 -7.54 7.16 11.72
CA VAL A 18 -8.45 7.55 10.64
C VAL A 18 -7.70 8.40 9.60
N GLY A 19 -7.83 8.05 8.32
CA GLY A 19 -7.19 8.78 7.22
C GLY A 19 -5.74 8.37 6.91
N ALA A 20 -5.11 7.51 7.72
CA ALA A 20 -3.72 7.10 7.50
C ALA A 20 -3.52 5.97 6.47
N ASP A 21 -4.60 5.36 5.95
CA ASP A 21 -4.52 4.17 5.07
C ASP A 21 -3.58 4.39 3.87
N LYS A 22 -3.67 5.54 3.19
CA LYS A 22 -2.82 5.87 2.02
C LYS A 22 -1.34 6.02 2.37
N TYR A 23 -1.03 6.51 3.57
CA TYR A 23 0.34 6.54 4.07
C TYR A 23 0.92 5.13 4.19
N PHE A 24 0.17 4.18 4.76
CA PHE A 24 0.64 2.81 4.90
C PHE A 24 0.76 2.07 3.56
N HIS A 25 -0.13 2.36 2.60
CA HIS A 25 0.01 1.91 1.22
C HIS A 25 1.31 2.37 0.56
N ALA A 26 1.56 3.69 0.61
CA ALA A 26 2.76 4.28 0.04
C ALA A 26 4.02 3.78 0.74
N ARG A 27 4.04 3.74 2.09
CA ARG A 27 5.20 3.31 2.88
C ARG A 27 5.55 1.86 2.64
N GLY A 28 4.57 0.95 2.66
CA GLY A 28 4.82 -0.47 2.39
C GLY A 28 5.41 -0.70 1.01
N ASN A 29 4.87 -0.03 -0.01
CA ASN A 29 5.39 -0.12 -1.38
C ASN A 29 6.79 0.49 -1.53
N TYR A 30 7.05 1.62 -0.88
CA TYR A 30 8.35 2.29 -0.85
C TYR A 30 9.43 1.42 -0.21
N ASP A 31 9.16 0.88 0.97
CA ASP A 31 10.08 0.01 1.70
C ASP A 31 10.35 -1.28 0.93
N ALA A 32 9.31 -1.86 0.32
CA ALA A 32 9.44 -3.05 -0.50
C ALA A 32 10.25 -2.77 -1.77
N ALA A 33 10.00 -1.67 -2.49
CA ALA A 33 10.72 -1.29 -3.71
C ALA A 33 12.20 -0.99 -3.45
N LYS A 34 12.53 -0.43 -2.28
CA LYS A 34 13.92 -0.22 -1.82
C LYS A 34 14.74 -1.50 -1.69
N ARG A 35 14.11 -2.67 -1.64
CA ARG A 35 14.81 -3.97 -1.65
C ARG A 35 15.29 -4.40 -3.04
N GLY A 36 15.00 -3.61 -4.09
CA GLY A 36 15.34 -3.91 -5.48
C GLY A 36 14.19 -4.54 -6.28
N PRO A 37 14.46 -5.03 -7.50
CA PRO A 37 13.42 -5.45 -8.45
C PRO A 37 12.45 -6.50 -7.91
N GLY A 38 12.95 -7.50 -7.18
CA GLY A 38 12.09 -8.52 -6.55
C GLY A 38 11.18 -7.97 -5.46
N GLY A 39 11.63 -6.92 -4.75
CA GLY A 39 10.83 -6.23 -3.75
C GLY A 39 9.72 -5.38 -4.39
N ALA A 40 10.03 -4.66 -5.47
CA ALA A 40 9.05 -3.91 -6.26
C ALA A 40 8.00 -4.84 -6.91
N TRP A 41 8.43 -6.00 -7.41
CA TRP A 41 7.53 -7.03 -7.92
C TRP A 41 6.58 -7.56 -6.84
N ALA A 42 7.12 -7.94 -5.67
CA ALA A 42 6.31 -8.40 -4.55
C ALA A 42 5.29 -7.35 -4.10
N ALA A 43 5.70 -6.07 -4.05
CA ALA A 43 4.80 -4.96 -3.71
C ALA A 43 3.64 -4.84 -4.70
N LYS A 44 3.92 -4.91 -6.01
CA LYS A 44 2.87 -4.90 -7.04
C LYS A 44 1.88 -6.04 -6.86
N VAL A 45 2.36 -7.29 -6.76
CA VAL A 45 1.50 -8.47 -6.65
C VAL A 45 0.60 -8.40 -5.40
N ILE A 46 1.16 -8.01 -4.26
CA ILE A 46 0.40 -7.91 -3.01
C ILE A 46 -0.62 -6.77 -3.05
N SER A 47 -0.26 -5.61 -3.62
CA SER A 47 -1.19 -4.50 -3.82
C SER A 47 -2.38 -4.89 -4.70
N ASP A 48 -2.12 -5.53 -5.84
CA ASP A 48 -3.17 -5.96 -6.78
C ASP A 48 -4.08 -7.03 -6.15
N ALA A 49 -3.52 -7.96 -5.35
CA ALA A 49 -4.30 -8.95 -4.61
C ALA A 49 -5.19 -8.31 -3.54
N ARG A 50 -4.69 -7.31 -2.80
CA ARG A 50 -5.49 -6.57 -1.81
C ARG A 50 -6.65 -5.82 -2.47
N GLU A 51 -6.39 -5.16 -3.60
CA GLU A 51 -7.42 -4.46 -4.38
C GLU A 51 -8.53 -5.40 -4.84
N PHE A 52 -8.17 -6.56 -5.40
CA PHE A 52 -9.14 -7.57 -5.83
C PHE A 52 -10.06 -7.99 -4.69
N TRP A 53 -9.48 -8.29 -3.51
CA TRP A 53 -10.25 -8.62 -2.32
C TRP A 53 -11.18 -7.48 -1.89
N GLN A 54 -10.70 -6.23 -1.99
CA GLN A 54 -11.45 -5.07 -1.52
C GLN A 54 -12.64 -4.72 -2.41
N GLY A 55 -12.43 -4.65 -3.73
CA GLY A 55 -13.47 -4.31 -4.69
C GLY A 55 -14.43 -5.46 -4.99
N GLY A 56 -13.95 -6.71 -4.96
CA GLY A 56 -14.78 -7.87 -5.32
C GLY A 56 -15.48 -8.54 -4.13
N VAL A 57 -14.84 -8.56 -2.96
CA VAL A 57 -15.31 -9.38 -1.82
C VAL A 57 -15.80 -8.52 -0.66
N SER A 58 -15.10 -7.43 -0.33
CA SER A 58 -15.48 -6.58 0.82
C SER A 58 -16.48 -5.46 0.50
N GLY A 59 -16.76 -5.22 -0.78
CA GLY A 59 -17.74 -4.21 -1.22
C GLY A 59 -17.26 -2.76 -1.13
N ARG A 60 -15.95 -2.48 -1.19
CA ARG A 60 -15.43 -1.09 -1.27
C ARG A 60 -15.73 -0.46 -2.63
N GLY A 61 -15.93 0.86 -2.63
CA GLY A 61 -16.19 1.64 -3.84
C GLY A 61 -14.98 1.82 -4.75
N ALA A 62 -15.22 2.03 -6.05
CA ALA A 62 -14.18 2.15 -7.07
C ALA A 62 -13.23 3.35 -6.89
N GLU A 63 -13.71 4.45 -6.30
CA GLU A 63 -12.89 5.64 -6.04
C GLU A 63 -11.83 5.39 -4.96
N ASP A 64 -12.20 4.69 -3.89
CA ASP A 64 -11.25 4.28 -2.83
C ASP A 64 -10.16 3.37 -3.40
N THR A 65 -10.57 2.42 -4.25
CA THR A 65 -9.66 1.53 -4.97
C THR A 65 -8.66 2.30 -5.84
N ALA A 66 -9.12 3.29 -6.60
CA ALA A 66 -8.25 4.11 -7.45
C ALA A 66 -7.22 4.91 -6.64
N ALA A 67 -7.65 5.50 -5.52
CA ALA A 67 -6.78 6.27 -4.64
C ALA A 67 -5.74 5.40 -3.93
N ASP A 68 -6.11 4.19 -3.51
CA ASP A 68 -5.18 3.23 -2.92
C ASP A 68 -4.12 2.77 -3.95
N GLN A 69 -4.52 2.57 -5.20
CA GLN A 69 -3.59 2.26 -6.30
C GLN A 69 -2.65 3.42 -6.62
N GLU A 70 -3.10 4.67 -6.53
CA GLU A 70 -2.23 5.84 -6.68
C GLU A 70 -1.16 5.88 -5.59
N ALA A 71 -1.55 5.72 -4.32
CA ALA A 71 -0.61 5.67 -3.19
C ALA A 71 0.39 4.49 -3.31
N ASN A 72 -0.08 3.30 -3.71
CA ASN A 72 0.77 2.15 -3.98
C ASN A 72 1.84 2.47 -5.04
N LYS A 73 1.42 3.08 -6.16
CA LYS A 73 2.31 3.44 -7.27
C LYS A 73 3.32 4.51 -6.85
N TRP A 74 2.88 5.55 -6.15
CA TRP A 74 3.72 6.63 -5.64
C TRP A 74 4.87 6.09 -4.79
N GLY A 75 4.55 5.27 -3.79
CA GLY A 75 5.55 4.64 -2.94
C GLY A 75 6.50 3.74 -3.72
N ARG A 76 5.95 2.89 -4.60
CA ARG A 76 6.73 1.94 -5.39
C ARG A 76 7.67 2.61 -6.40
N SER A 77 7.33 3.82 -6.87
CA SER A 77 8.21 4.64 -7.71
C SER A 77 9.27 5.42 -6.92
N GLY A 78 9.33 5.26 -5.60
CA GLY A 78 10.29 5.94 -4.74
C GLY A 78 9.85 7.33 -4.26
N GLY A 79 8.58 7.70 -4.45
CA GLY A 79 8.02 8.93 -3.91
C GLY A 79 7.95 8.88 -2.38
N ASP A 80 8.05 10.04 -1.72
CA ASP A 80 8.01 10.13 -0.26
C ASP A 80 6.63 9.74 0.29
N PRO A 81 6.52 8.67 1.10
CA PRO A 81 5.24 8.27 1.71
C PRO A 81 4.60 9.35 2.58
N ASN A 82 5.39 10.27 3.15
CA ASN A 82 4.87 11.35 4.00
C ASN A 82 3.95 12.32 3.26
N ARG A 83 3.90 12.27 1.92
CA ARG A 83 2.86 12.95 1.10
C ARG A 83 1.44 12.63 1.58
N TYR A 84 1.21 11.43 2.13
CA TYR A 84 -0.11 10.99 2.63
C TYR A 84 -0.18 10.91 4.16
N ARG A 85 0.84 11.41 4.86
CA ARG A 85 0.81 11.40 6.32
C ARG A 85 -0.27 12.37 6.80
N PRO A 86 -1.26 11.91 7.59
CA PRO A 86 -2.32 12.77 8.09
C PRO A 86 -1.81 13.76 9.14
#